data_AF-A0A5J4QTE7-F1
#
_entry.id   AF-A0A5J4QTE7-F1
#
_cell.length_a   1.000
_cell.length_b   1.000
_cell.length_c   1.000
_cell.angle_alpha   90.00
_cell.angle_beta   90.00
_cell.angle_gamma   90.00
#
_symmetry.space_group_name_H-M   'P 1'
#
loop_
_entity.id
_entity.type
_entity.pdbx_description
1 polymer ?
#
loop_
_entity_poly.entity_id
_entity_poly.type
_entity_poly.pdbx_seq_one_letter_code
_entity_poly.pdbx_strand_id
1 'polypeptide(L)'
;MKNTKQQFEKIICLCRDLFGKKLHDYGPAWRIMRPVSVTDQILITANRIRGIETKGVSMIDEDIRSEFIAIVNYGIIALIQLELGYAETADISNEKALNLYDWLL
;
A
#
# COMPACT_ATOMS: atom_id res chain seq x y z
N MET A 1 -9.90 -11.84 24.46
CA MET A 1 -10.50 -10.99 23.41
C MET A 1 -10.27 -9.48 23.56
N LYS A 2 -9.49 -8.98 24.53
CA LYS A 2 -9.19 -7.52 24.67
C LYS A 2 -8.13 -6.97 23.68
N ASN A 3 -7.57 -7.79 22.78
CA ASN A 3 -6.36 -7.45 22.00
C ASN A 3 -6.59 -7.20 20.49
N THR A 4 -7.72 -7.63 19.90
CA THR A 4 -7.89 -7.57 18.44
C THR A 4 -7.95 -6.15 17.90
N LYS A 5 -8.65 -5.24 18.60
CA LYS A 5 -8.73 -3.83 18.21
C LYS A 5 -7.35 -3.15 18.26
N GLN A 6 -6.61 -3.35 19.35
CA GLN A 6 -5.26 -2.78 19.52
C GLN A 6 -4.26 -3.34 18.49
N GLN A 7 -4.37 -4.63 18.15
CA GLN A 7 -3.56 -5.24 17.09
C GLN A 7 -3.89 -4.62 15.73
N PHE A 8 -5.18 -4.41 15.42
CA PHE A 8 -5.61 -3.78 14.19
C PHE A 8 -5.10 -2.34 14.07
N GLU A 9 -5.28 -1.52 15.11
CA GLU A 9 -4.75 -0.15 15.18
C GLU A 9 -3.23 -0.13 14.96
N LYS A 10 -2.50 -1.06 15.61
CA LYS A 10 -1.05 -1.18 15.43
C LYS A 10 -0.66 -1.48 13.98
N ILE A 11 -1.38 -2.38 13.31
CA ILE A 11 -1.09 -2.71 11.91
C ILE A 11 -1.42 -1.53 10.99
N ILE A 12 -2.52 -0.83 11.21
CA ILE A 12 -2.86 0.38 10.45
C ILE A 12 -1.75 1.42 10.57
N CYS A 13 -1.26 1.68 11.80
CA CYS A 13 -0.15 2.62 11.99
C CYS A 13 1.10 2.21 11.21
N LEU A 14 1.44 0.91 11.17
CA LEU A 14 2.57 0.42 10.38
C LEU A 14 2.37 0.64 8.87
N CYS A 15 1.17 0.40 8.35
CA CYS A 15 0.85 0.63 6.95
C CYS A 15 0.97 2.12 6.59
N ARG A 16 0.38 2.99 7.42
CA ARG A 16 0.42 4.44 7.29
C ARG A 16 1.84 4.98 7.36
N ASP A 17 2.65 4.51 8.32
CA ASP A 17 4.03 4.94 8.48
C ASP A 17 4.88 4.56 7.27
N LEU A 18 4.70 3.36 6.72
CA LEU A 18 5.39 2.95 5.50
C LEU A 18 4.92 3.79 4.30
N PHE A 19 3.62 4.06 4.17
CA PHE A 19 3.07 4.91 3.12
C PHE A 19 3.66 6.32 3.18
N GLY A 20 3.71 6.93 4.36
CA GLY A 20 4.31 8.25 4.60
C GLY A 20 5.81 8.30 4.27
N LYS A 21 6.58 7.27 4.63
CA LYS A 21 7.99 7.17 4.24
C LYS A 21 8.15 7.10 2.72
N LYS A 22 7.33 6.31 2.03
CA LYS A 22 7.37 6.23 0.56
C LYS A 22 6.96 7.54 -0.10
N LEU A 23 6.00 8.27 0.45
CA LEU A 23 5.67 9.63 -0.01
C LEU A 23 6.83 10.60 0.16
N HIS A 24 7.59 10.52 1.26
CA HIS A 24 8.78 11.33 1.44
C HIS A 24 9.85 11.02 0.38
N ASP A 25 10.07 9.74 0.08
CA ASP A 25 11.13 9.30 -0.84
C ASP A 25 10.80 9.57 -2.31
N TYR A 26 9.53 9.44 -2.71
CA TYR A 26 9.13 9.46 -4.13
C TYR A 26 8.06 10.50 -4.47
N GLY A 27 7.55 11.24 -3.49
CA GLY A 27 6.32 12.02 -3.65
C GLY A 27 5.10 11.14 -3.93
N PRO A 28 3.96 11.73 -4.35
CA PRO A 28 2.79 10.98 -4.77
C PRO A 28 2.92 10.53 -6.23
N ALA A 29 4.07 9.92 -6.58
CA ALA A 29 4.36 9.46 -7.95
C ALA A 29 3.30 8.48 -8.49
N TRP A 30 2.62 7.73 -7.62
CA TRP A 30 1.53 6.84 -7.99
C TRP A 30 0.32 7.55 -8.62
N ARG A 31 0.22 8.88 -8.55
CA ARG A 31 -0.84 9.67 -9.23
C ARG A 31 -0.82 9.54 -10.74
N ILE A 32 0.36 9.33 -11.34
CA ILE A 32 0.50 9.13 -12.79
C ILE A 32 0.21 7.70 -13.23
N MET A 33 0.03 6.77 -12.28
CA MET A 33 -0.30 5.40 -12.62
C MET A 33 -1.73 5.31 -13.10
N ARG A 34 -1.92 4.67 -14.27
CA ARG A 34 -3.25 4.29 -14.75
C ARG A 34 -3.88 3.28 -13.78
N PRO A 35 -5.23 3.24 -13.65
CA PRO A 35 -5.91 2.27 -12.79
C PRO A 35 -5.45 0.82 -13.02
N VAL A 36 -5.28 0.42 -14.29
CA VAL A 36 -4.76 -0.91 -14.65
C VAL A 36 -3.38 -1.17 -14.06
N SER A 37 -2.48 -0.17 -14.05
CA SER A 37 -1.15 -0.32 -13.47
C SER A 37 -1.20 -0.49 -11.94
N VAL A 38 -2.15 0.15 -11.26
CA VAL A 38 -2.37 -0.07 -9.82
C VAL A 38 -2.93 -1.48 -9.58
N THR A 39 -3.86 -1.94 -10.42
CA THR A 39 -4.36 -3.33 -10.38
C THR A 39 -3.22 -4.33 -10.58
N ASP A 40 -2.32 -4.09 -11.53
CA ASP A 40 -1.16 -4.94 -11.76
C ASP A 40 -0.25 -5.00 -10.52
N GLN A 41 -0.02 -3.88 -9.83
CA GLN A 41 0.76 -3.90 -8.58
C GLN A 41 0.13 -4.81 -7.53
N ILE A 42 -1.20 -4.74 -7.34
CA ILE A 42 -1.92 -5.60 -6.40
C ILE A 42 -1.78 -7.07 -6.79
N LEU A 43 -1.93 -7.39 -8.08
CA LEU A 43 -1.80 -8.77 -8.58
C LEU A 43 -0.37 -9.29 -8.46
N ILE A 44 0.64 -8.47 -8.71
CA ILE A 44 2.06 -8.82 -8.53
C ILE A 44 2.34 -9.15 -7.06
N THR A 45 1.93 -8.28 -6.15
CA THR A 45 2.10 -8.48 -4.70
C THR A 45 1.34 -9.73 -4.22
N ALA A 46 0.11 -9.95 -4.66
CA ALA A 46 -0.66 -11.15 -4.31
C ALA A 46 -0.01 -12.44 -4.84
N ASN A 47 0.51 -12.41 -6.08
CA ASN A 47 1.26 -13.54 -6.63
C ASN A 47 2.56 -13.79 -5.87
N ARG A 48 3.21 -12.75 -5.36
CA ARG A 48 4.40 -12.88 -4.52
C ARG A 48 4.09 -13.52 -3.18
N ILE A 49 3.04 -13.09 -2.50
CA ILE A 49 2.53 -13.73 -1.26
C ILE A 49 2.31 -15.22 -1.51
N ARG A 50 1.53 -15.57 -2.55
CA ARG A 50 1.30 -16.96 -2.94
C ARG A 50 2.61 -17.71 -3.21
N GLY A 51 3.56 -17.06 -3.88
CA GLY A 51 4.88 -17.62 -4.17
C GLY A 51 5.65 -17.98 -2.90
N ILE A 52 5.68 -17.10 -1.91
CA ILE A 52 6.34 -17.33 -0.62
C ILE A 52 5.64 -18.46 0.15
N GLU A 53 4.31 -18.47 0.20
CA GLU A 53 3.55 -19.50 0.93
C GLU A 53 3.66 -20.90 0.31
N THR A 54 3.80 -20.98 -1.02
CA THR A 54 3.88 -22.27 -1.74
C THR A 54 5.29 -22.82 -1.86
N LYS A 55 6.32 -21.94 -1.84
CA LYS A 55 7.73 -22.35 -1.87
C LYS A 55 8.17 -22.62 -0.44
N GLY A 56 7.95 -23.85 0.03
CA GLY A 56 8.13 -24.20 1.45
C GLY A 56 9.44 -23.76 2.11
N VAL A 57 10.58 -23.77 1.40
CA VAL A 57 11.88 -23.30 1.92
C VAL A 57 12.39 -22.15 1.05
N SER A 58 12.37 -20.94 1.59
CA SER A 58 13.07 -19.80 1.01
C SER A 58 14.51 -19.76 1.52
N MET A 59 15.49 -19.75 0.61
CA MET A 59 16.92 -19.62 0.97
C MET A 59 17.29 -18.20 1.41
N ILE A 60 16.37 -17.25 1.25
CA ILE A 60 16.46 -15.86 1.66
C ILE A 60 15.27 -15.60 2.60
N ASP A 61 15.51 -14.90 3.71
CA ASP A 61 14.45 -14.50 4.63
C ASP A 61 13.59 -13.41 3.97
N GLU A 62 12.63 -13.83 3.14
CA GLU A 62 11.67 -12.95 2.47
C GLU A 62 10.55 -12.61 3.45
N ASP A 63 10.53 -11.37 3.97
CA ASP A 63 9.49 -10.92 4.89
C ASP A 63 8.15 -10.72 4.17
N ILE A 64 7.32 -11.76 4.19
CA ILE A 64 5.95 -11.75 3.66
C ILE A 64 5.07 -10.63 4.27
N ARG A 65 5.40 -10.13 5.47
CA ARG A 65 4.64 -9.04 6.11
C ARG A 65 4.73 -7.75 5.30
N SER A 66 5.88 -7.48 4.69
CA SER A 66 6.05 -6.31 3.83
C SER A 66 5.11 -6.35 2.61
N GLU A 67 4.84 -7.54 2.08
CA GLU A 67 3.92 -7.75 0.97
C GLU A 67 2.46 -7.53 1.39
N PHE A 68 2.07 -7.97 2.60
CA PHE A 68 0.74 -7.67 3.13
C PHE A 68 0.52 -6.17 3.34
N ILE A 69 1.52 -5.45 3.85
CA ILE A 69 1.45 -3.98 3.98
C ILE A 69 1.33 -3.33 2.60
N ALA A 70 2.05 -3.84 1.59
CA ALA A 70 1.96 -3.35 0.22
C ALA A 70 0.56 -3.53 -0.36
N ILE A 71 -0.12 -4.66 -0.12
CA ILE A 71 -1.52 -4.86 -0.52
C ILE A 71 -2.42 -3.76 0.06
N VAL A 72 -2.30 -3.48 1.36
CA VAL A 72 -3.10 -2.42 2.02
C VAL A 72 -2.84 -1.06 1.36
N ASN A 73 -1.57 -0.69 1.19
CA ASN A 73 -1.21 0.62 0.66
C ASN A 73 -1.58 0.77 -0.83
N TYR A 74 -1.43 -0.27 -1.66
CA TYR A 74 -1.91 -0.23 -3.04
C TYR A 74 -3.44 -0.21 -3.12
N GLY A 75 -4.13 -0.84 -2.18
CA GLY A 75 -5.58 -0.72 -2.02
C GLY A 75 -6.01 0.73 -1.76
N ILE A 76 -5.36 1.42 -0.81
CA ILE A 76 -5.62 2.84 -0.54
C ILE A 76 -5.28 3.71 -1.76
N ILE A 77 -4.16 3.48 -2.44
CA ILE A 77 -3.82 4.18 -3.69
C ILE A 77 -4.92 3.98 -4.74
N ALA A 78 -5.43 2.76 -4.90
CA ALA A 78 -6.51 2.47 -5.84
C ALA A 78 -7.79 3.24 -5.49
N LEU A 79 -8.17 3.29 -4.20
CA LEU A 79 -9.33 4.06 -3.74
C LEU A 79 -9.17 5.56 -4.02
N ILE A 80 -8.00 6.13 -3.71
CA ILE A 80 -7.72 7.54 -4.02
C ILE A 80 -7.77 7.80 -5.53
N GLN A 81 -7.24 6.88 -6.34
CA GLN A 81 -7.28 6.96 -7.80
C GLN A 81 -8.70 6.87 -8.36
N LEU A 82 -9.58 6.07 -7.75
CA LEU A 82 -10.99 5.98 -8.14
C LEU A 82 -11.75 7.29 -7.84
N GLU A 83 -11.45 7.92 -6.70
CA GLU A 83 -12.11 9.16 -6.27
C GLU A 83 -11.65 10.38 -7.09
N LEU A 84 -10.34 10.51 -7.32
CA LEU A 84 -9.76 11.69 -7.98
C LEU A 84 -9.58 11.52 -9.50
N GLY A 85 -9.67 10.29 -10.00
CA GLY A 85 -9.10 9.93 -11.30
C GLY A 85 -7.56 9.92 -11.25
N TYR A 86 -6.93 9.35 -12.29
CA TYR A 86 -5.48 9.45 -12.45
C TYR A 86 -5.10 10.76 -13.13
N ALA A 87 -3.89 11.23 -12.84
CA ALA A 87 -3.37 12.51 -13.33
C ALA A 87 -2.21 12.29 -14.30
N GLU A 88 -1.89 13.28 -15.12
CA GLU A 88 -0.70 13.24 -15.99
C GLU A 88 0.59 13.52 -15.20
N THR A 89 0.47 14.15 -14.04
CA THR A 89 1.58 14.50 -13.14
C THR A 89 1.25 14.18 -11.69
N ALA A 90 2.24 14.23 -10.80
CA ALA A 90 2.00 14.16 -9.37
C ALA A 90 1.36 15.47 -8.88
N ASP A 91 0.03 15.51 -8.93
CA ASP A 91 -0.81 16.72 -8.82
C ASP A 91 -1.26 17.06 -7.39
N ILE A 92 -0.82 16.28 -6.39
CA ILE A 92 -1.13 16.49 -4.98
C ILE A 92 0.15 16.63 -4.16
N SER A 93 0.07 17.30 -3.01
CA SER A 93 1.17 17.33 -2.04
C SER A 93 1.21 16.04 -1.21
N ASN A 94 2.36 15.77 -0.58
CA ASN A 94 2.50 14.66 0.38
C ASN A 94 1.50 14.77 1.54
N GLU A 95 1.24 16.00 2.01
CA GLU A 95 0.26 16.27 3.07
C GLU A 95 -1.16 15.91 2.61
N LYS A 96 -1.56 16.33 1.40
CA LYS A 96 -2.87 15.97 0.84
C LYS A 96 -3.00 14.46 0.66
N ALA A 97 -1.95 13.79 0.19
CA ALA A 97 -1.93 12.34 0.06
C ALA A 97 -2.12 11.61 1.40
N LEU A 98 -1.45 12.08 2.47
CA LEU A 98 -1.63 11.54 3.82
C LEU A 98 -3.04 11.80 4.37
N ASN A 99 -3.60 13.00 4.17
CA ASN A 99 -4.96 13.31 4.62
C ASN A 99 -6.01 12.43 3.92
N LEU A 100 -5.82 12.14 2.63
CA LEU A 100 -6.69 11.21 1.88
C LEU A 100 -6.56 9.78 2.40
N TYR A 101 -5.34 9.35 2.72
CA TYR A 101 -5.08 8.05 3.35
C TYR A 101 -5.82 7.92 4.69
N ASP A 102 -5.71 8.93 5.54
CA ASP A 102 -6.32 8.97 6.87
C ASP A 102 -7.84 9.05 6.83
N TRP A 103 -8.42 9.63 5.76
CA TRP A 103 -9.87 9.67 5.57
C TRP A 103 -10.47 8.31 5.17
N LEU A 104 -9.68 7.43 4.55
CA LEU A 104 -10.12 6.12 4.06
C LEU A 104 -10.04 4.99 5.10
N LEU A 105 -9.47 5.25 6.28
CA LEU A 105 -9.25 4.27 7.36
C LEU A 105 -10.01 4.62 8.64
#